data_AF-A0A2P5DWW9-F1
#
_entry.id   AF-A0A2P5DWW9-F1
#
_cell.length_a   1.000
_cell.length_b   1.000
_cell.length_c   1.000
_cell.angle_alpha   90.00
_cell.angle_beta   90.00
_cell.angle_gamma   90.00
#
_symmetry.space_group_name_H-M   'P 1'
#
loop_
_entity.id
_entity.type
_entity.pdbx_description
1 polymer ?
#
loop_
_entity_poly.entity_id
_entity_poly.type
_entity_poly.pdbx_seq_one_letter_code
_entity_poly.pdbx_strand_id
1 'polypeptide(L)'
;MQNGRVVAYASRQLKPHERNYPTHDLELAAVIFALKIWRYYLYGMKFDIFSDHKSLKNLFIQKDLNLRQRRLVENMEDYDFDLQYHPGKANVVVDALSRKPRGVLAVLVFED
;
A
#
# COMPACT_ATOMS: atom_id res chain seq x y z
N MET A 1 8.92 7.78 -3.86
CA MET A 1 9.92 8.87 -3.69
C MET A 1 10.68 8.97 -4.99
N GLN A 2 11.06 10.17 -5.40
CA GLN A 2 11.89 10.39 -6.57
C GLN A 2 13.11 11.19 -6.12
N ASN A 3 14.32 10.70 -6.41
CA ASN A 3 15.58 11.33 -5.99
C ASN A 3 15.65 11.62 -4.48
N GLY A 4 15.15 10.69 -3.64
CA GLY A 4 15.14 10.84 -2.19
C GLY A 4 14.10 11.81 -1.63
N ARG A 5 13.23 12.38 -2.47
CA ARG A 5 12.15 13.29 -2.07
C ARG A 5 10.78 12.64 -2.20
N VAL A 6 9.86 13.04 -1.34
CA VAL A 6 8.47 12.60 -1.43
C VAL A 6 7.74 13.44 -2.46
N VAL A 7 7.08 12.77 -3.40
CA VAL A 7 6.28 13.40 -4.47
C VAL A 7 4.86 13.68 -3.95
N ALA A 8 4.26 12.71 -3.28
CA ALA A 8 2.91 12.85 -2.76
C ALA A 8 2.61 11.87 -1.63
N TYR A 9 1.61 12.21 -0.85
CA TYR A 9 1.00 11.35 0.16
C TYR A 9 -0.46 11.10 -0.16
N ALA A 10 -0.93 9.89 0.14
CA ALA A 10 -2.34 9.55 0.06
C ALA A 10 -2.75 8.67 1.24
N SER A 11 -3.90 8.96 1.84
CA SER A 11 -4.53 8.09 2.82
C SER A 11 -6.05 8.02 2.60
N ARG A 12 -6.66 6.91 3.04
CA ARG A 12 -8.11 6.76 3.08
C ARG A 12 -8.54 6.05 4.34
N GLN A 13 -9.81 6.21 4.68
CA GLN A 13 -10.44 5.41 5.71
C GLN A 13 -10.78 4.00 5.20
N LEU A 14 -10.80 3.06 6.15
CA LEU A 14 -11.33 1.72 5.92
C LEU A 14 -12.83 1.78 5.66
N LYS A 15 -13.27 1.11 4.60
CA LYS A 15 -14.69 0.92 4.29
C LYS A 15 -15.33 0.07 5.39
N PRO A 16 -16.65 0.17 5.61
CA PRO A 16 -17.33 -0.59 6.66
C PRO A 16 -17.05 -2.09 6.64
N HIS A 17 -16.96 -2.70 5.45
CA HIS A 17 -16.65 -4.12 5.30
C HIS A 17 -15.18 -4.47 5.52
N GLU A 18 -14.26 -3.54 5.26
CA GLU A 18 -12.82 -3.74 5.47
C GLU A 18 -12.48 -3.75 6.96
N ARG A 19 -13.29 -3.13 7.82
CA ARG A 19 -13.06 -3.11 9.27
C ARG A 19 -13.00 -4.49 9.92
N ASN A 20 -13.62 -5.48 9.28
CA ASN A 20 -13.64 -6.86 9.74
C ASN A 20 -12.50 -7.70 9.12
N TYR A 21 -11.63 -7.09 8.33
CA TYR A 21 -10.53 -7.80 7.68
C TYR A 21 -9.41 -8.05 8.70
N PRO A 22 -8.73 -9.20 8.61
CA PRO A 22 -7.51 -9.40 9.38
C PRO A 22 -6.44 -8.40 8.92
N THR A 23 -5.48 -8.11 9.79
CA THR A 23 -4.45 -7.08 9.55
C THR A 23 -3.73 -7.27 8.21
N HIS A 24 -3.37 -8.50 7.84
CA HIS A 24 -2.68 -8.77 6.58
C HIS A 24 -3.52 -8.41 5.34
N ASP A 25 -4.84 -8.62 5.38
CA ASP A 25 -5.76 -8.23 4.30
C ASP A 25 -5.91 -6.70 4.24
N LEU A 26 -5.85 -6.01 5.39
CA LEU A 26 -5.86 -4.55 5.47
C LEU A 26 -4.61 -3.93 4.85
N GLU A 27 -3.43 -4.48 5.16
CA GLU A 27 -2.16 -4.03 4.57
C GLU A 27 -2.18 -4.22 3.05
N LEU A 28 -2.66 -5.38 2.58
CA LEU A 28 -2.79 -5.65 1.15
C LEU A 28 -3.78 -4.68 0.46
N ALA A 29 -4.91 -4.38 1.12
CA ALA A 29 -5.88 -3.41 0.62
C ALA A 29 -5.32 -1.97 0.57
N ALA A 30 -4.38 -1.63 1.47
CA ALA A 30 -3.68 -0.35 1.44
C ALA A 30 -2.73 -0.24 0.25
N VAL A 31 -1.97 -1.31 -0.05
CA VAL A 31 -1.10 -1.37 -1.24
C VAL A 31 -1.91 -1.23 -2.52
N ILE A 32 -3.02 -1.97 -2.67
CA ILE A 32 -3.89 -1.88 -3.86
C ILE A 32 -4.48 -0.49 -4.00
N PHE A 33 -4.85 0.14 -2.90
CA PHE A 33 -5.33 1.52 -2.92
C PHE A 33 -4.26 2.48 -3.47
N ALA A 34 -3.02 2.37 -3.00
CA ALA A 34 -1.92 3.17 -3.51
C ALA A 34 -1.66 2.92 -5.01
N LEU A 35 -1.62 1.65 -5.44
CA LEU A 35 -1.46 1.29 -6.85
C LEU A 35 -2.57 1.87 -7.73
N LYS A 36 -3.81 1.90 -7.26
CA LYS A 36 -4.94 2.48 -7.99
C LYS A 36 -4.86 3.99 -8.12
N ILE A 37 -4.44 4.71 -7.07
CA ILE A 37 -4.26 6.17 -7.14
C ILE A 37 -3.15 6.52 -8.13
N TRP A 38 -2.03 5.82 -8.02
CA TRP A 38 -0.82 6.15 -8.76
C TRP A 38 -0.67 5.34 -10.06
N ARG A 39 -1.75 4.68 -10.53
CA ARG A 39 -1.71 3.81 -11.72
C ARG A 39 -1.11 4.51 -12.93
N TYR A 40 -1.48 5.78 -13.14
CA TYR A 40 -0.96 6.58 -14.27
C TYR A 40 0.58 6.73 -14.26
N TYR A 41 1.19 6.73 -13.07
CA TYR A 41 2.64 6.89 -12.91
C TYR A 41 3.39 5.55 -12.80
N LEU A 42 2.74 4.52 -12.27
CA LEU A 42 3.35 3.23 -11.95
C LEU A 42 3.19 2.20 -13.05
N TYR A 43 2.21 2.34 -13.93
CA TYR A 43 1.94 1.35 -14.97
C TYR A 43 3.06 1.30 -16.00
N GLY A 44 3.61 0.10 -16.24
CA GLY A 44 4.72 -0.13 -17.16
C GLY A 44 6.10 0.29 -16.62
N MET A 45 6.20 0.73 -15.37
CA MET A 45 7.44 1.11 -14.71
C MET A 45 7.81 0.10 -13.63
N LYS A 46 9.11 -0.13 -13.43
CA LYS A 46 9.61 -0.88 -12.29
C LYS A 46 9.78 0.04 -11.07
N PHE A 47 9.25 -0.36 -9.91
CA PHE A 47 9.34 0.44 -8.68
C PHE A 47 9.42 -0.42 -7.41
N ASP A 48 9.84 0.20 -6.29
CA ASP A 48 9.89 -0.46 -4.99
C ASP A 48 8.68 -0.11 -4.13
N ILE A 49 8.07 -1.12 -3.49
CA ILE A 49 7.05 -0.92 -2.45
C ILE A 49 7.70 -1.19 -1.10
N PHE A 50 7.64 -0.21 -0.20
CA PHE A 50 8.11 -0.35 1.17
C PHE A 50 6.93 -0.54 2.13
N SER A 51 6.98 -1.61 2.92
CA SER A 51 5.99 -1.88 3.98
C SER A 51 6.68 -2.34 5.26
N ASP A 52 6.15 -1.97 6.41
CA ASP A 52 6.57 -2.44 7.73
C ASP A 52 5.92 -3.76 8.13
N HIS A 53 5.15 -4.39 7.24
CA HIS A 53 4.51 -5.66 7.49
C HIS A 53 5.30 -6.82 6.87
N LYS A 54 6.13 -7.48 7.69
CA LYS A 54 6.99 -8.59 7.24
C LYS A 54 6.21 -9.75 6.60
N SER A 55 4.97 -9.97 7.03
CA SER A 55 4.07 -11.02 6.51
C SER A 55 3.60 -10.79 5.07
N LEU A 56 3.65 -9.55 4.55
CA LEU A 56 3.32 -9.31 3.14
C LEU A 56 4.27 -10.07 2.20
N LYS A 57 5.55 -10.23 2.58
CA LYS A 57 6.50 -11.07 1.82
C LYS A 57 6.05 -12.53 1.78
N ASN A 58 5.49 -13.04 2.87
CA ASN A 58 5.04 -14.43 2.94
C ASN A 58 3.78 -14.65 2.09
N LEU A 59 2.93 -13.63 1.92
CA LEU A 59 1.71 -13.72 1.12
C LEU A 59 1.99 -14.03 -0.35
N PHE A 60 3.06 -13.48 -0.92
CA PHE A 60 3.46 -13.79 -2.31
C PHE A 60 4.15 -15.15 -2.47
N ILE A 61 4.65 -15.74 -1.37
CA ILE A 61 5.36 -17.03 -1.38
C ILE A 61 4.41 -18.19 -1.04
N GLN A 62 3.32 -17.91 -0.31
CA GLN A 62 2.38 -18.91 0.17
C GLN A 62 1.60 -19.54 -0.99
N LYS A 63 1.58 -20.89 -1.02
CA LYS A 63 0.89 -21.66 -2.06
C LYS A 63 -0.65 -21.57 -1.98
N ASP A 64 -1.19 -21.49 -0.76
CA ASP A 64 -2.63 -21.49 -0.53
C ASP A 64 -3.11 -20.10 -0.11
N LEU A 65 -3.58 -19.33 -1.08
CA LEU A 65 -4.23 -18.04 -0.86
C LEU A 65 -5.75 -18.21 -0.79
N ASN A 66 -6.39 -17.49 0.13
CA ASN A 66 -7.85 -17.38 0.14
C ASN A 66 -8.32 -16.65 -1.14
N LEU A 67 -9.55 -16.91 -1.60
CA LEU A 67 -10.15 -16.30 -2.79
C LEU A 67 -10.03 -14.76 -2.80
N ARG A 68 -10.15 -14.13 -1.63
CA ARG A 68 -9.94 -12.67 -1.49
C ARG A 68 -8.49 -12.30 -1.83
N GLN A 69 -7.52 -12.95 -1.19
CA GLN A 69 -6.10 -12.66 -1.40
C GLN A 69 -5.70 -12.95 -2.85
N ARG A 70 -6.19 -14.04 -3.45
CA ARG A 70 -5.96 -14.35 -4.87
C ARG A 70 -6.42 -13.20 -5.77
N ARG A 71 -7.66 -12.70 -5.62
CA ARG A 71 -8.15 -11.54 -6.38
C ARG A 71 -7.28 -10.30 -6.17
N LEU A 72 -6.80 -10.08 -4.95
CA LEU A 72 -5.96 -8.93 -4.63
C LEU A 72 -4.57 -9.06 -5.27
N VAL A 73 -3.98 -10.26 -5.31
CA VAL A 73 -2.72 -10.54 -6.01
C VAL A 73 -2.88 -10.40 -7.52
N GLU A 74 -3.96 -10.91 -8.12
CA GLU A 74 -4.28 -10.71 -9.54
C GLU A 74 -4.34 -9.22 -9.92
N ASN A 75 -4.85 -8.35 -9.03
CA ASN A 75 -4.85 -6.89 -9.26
C ASN A 75 -3.44 -6.28 -9.25
N MET A 76 -2.46 -6.96 -8.67
CA MET A 76 -1.08 -6.51 -8.55
C MET A 76 -0.18 -7.06 -9.66
N GLU A 77 -0.54 -8.17 -10.31
CA GLU A 77 0.25 -8.81 -11.36
C GLU A 77 0.54 -7.89 -12.56
N ASP A 78 -0.34 -6.91 -12.80
CA ASP A 78 -0.18 -5.88 -13.84
C ASP A 78 0.99 -4.90 -13.58
N TYR A 79 1.57 -4.89 -12.37
CA TYR A 79 2.59 -3.94 -11.94
C TYR A 79 3.92 -4.65 -11.70
N ASP A 80 5.01 -4.08 -12.23
CA ASP A 80 6.37 -4.55 -11.97
C ASP A 80 6.92 -3.88 -10.71
N PHE A 81 6.91 -4.58 -9.58
CA PHE A 81 7.43 -4.05 -8.32
C PHE A 81 8.18 -5.06 -7.46
N ASP A 82 9.12 -4.54 -6.69
CA ASP A 82 9.84 -5.29 -5.65
C ASP A 82 9.33 -4.88 -4.26
N LEU A 83 8.84 -5.85 -3.49
CA LEU A 83 8.36 -5.61 -2.12
C LEU A 83 9.53 -5.67 -1.11
N GLN A 84 9.81 -4.53 -0.48
CA GLN A 84 10.84 -4.37 0.53
C GLN A 84 10.25 -4.17 1.91
N TYR A 85 10.84 -4.85 2.90
CA TYR A 85 10.48 -4.64 4.30
C TYR A 85 11.23 -3.42 4.83
N HIS A 86 10.50 -2.47 5.41
CA HIS A 86 11.07 -1.28 6.02
C HIS A 86 10.55 -1.14 7.46
N PRO A 87 11.41 -1.11 8.49
CA PRO A 87 10.96 -1.11 9.89
C PRO A 87 10.04 0.06 10.20
N GLY A 88 8.92 -0.19 10.90
CA GLY A 88 7.90 0.83 11.21
C GLY A 88 8.43 2.09 11.92
N LYS A 89 9.54 1.99 12.67
CA LYS A 89 10.22 3.16 13.27
C LYS A 89 10.70 4.20 12.26
N ALA A 90 10.94 3.81 11.02
CA ALA A 90 11.33 4.70 9.94
C ALA A 90 10.14 5.10 9.04
N ASN A 91 8.96 4.49 9.27
CA ASN A 91 7.73 4.76 8.52
C ASN A 91 6.83 5.83 9.20
N VAL A 92 7.45 6.76 9.94
CA VAL A 92 6.77 7.71 10.84
C VAL A 92 5.74 8.58 10.11
N VAL A 93 6.04 8.98 8.87
CA VAL A 93 5.13 9.85 8.10
C VAL A 93 3.87 9.11 7.69
N VAL A 94 3.99 7.85 7.27
CA VAL A 94 2.84 7.03 6.88
C VAL A 94 2.00 6.69 8.11
N ASP A 95 2.65 6.38 9.23
CA ASP A 95 1.98 6.10 10.50
C ASP A 95 1.20 7.32 11.04
N ALA A 96 1.77 8.52 10.90
CA ALA A 96 1.07 9.76 11.26
C ALA A 96 -0.16 10.00 10.38
N LEU A 97 -0.09 9.67 9.09
CA LEU A 97 -1.20 9.82 8.15
C LEU A 97 -2.30 8.77 8.35
N SER A 98 -1.94 7.54 8.71
CA SER A 98 -2.90 6.44 8.94
C SER A 98 -3.70 6.62 10.23
N ARG A 99 -3.12 7.31 11.23
CA ARG A 99 -3.72 7.52 12.56
C ARG A 99 -4.61 8.77 12.69
N LYS A 100 -4.77 9.58 11.63
CA LYS A 100 -5.59 10.80 11.72
C LYS A 100 -7.09 10.49 11.92
N PRO A 101 -7.76 11.13 12.91
CA PRO A 101 -9.19 10.95 13.14
C PRO A 101 -10.06 11.54 12.02
N ARG A 102 -11.32 11.08 11.99
CA ARG A 102 -12.27 11.16 10.86
C ARG A 102 -12.42 12.57 10.24
N GLY A 103 -12.34 12.66 8.90
CA GLY A 103 -12.86 13.82 8.16
C GLY A 103 -12.33 14.07 6.74
N VAL A 104 -11.14 13.58 6.36
CA VAL A 104 -10.50 14.04 5.10
C VAL A 104 -9.80 12.88 4.38
N LEU A 105 -10.10 12.66 3.09
CA LEU A 105 -9.17 12.00 2.17
C LEU A 105 -7.96 12.94 2.03
N ALA A 106 -6.85 12.62 2.69
CA ALA A 106 -5.65 13.44 2.60
C ALA A 106 -4.86 12.98 1.37
N VAL A 107 -5.06 13.64 0.24
CA VAL A 107 -4.11 13.64 -0.87
C VAL A 107 -3.35 14.95 -0.78
N LEU A 108 -2.08 14.88 -0.42
CA LEU A 108 -1.16 16.03 -0.44
C LEU A 108 -0.15 15.75 -1.54
N VAL A 109 -0.32 16.43 -2.67
CA VAL A 109 0.66 16.43 -3.77
C VAL A 109 1.61 17.59 -3.51
N PHE A 110 2.90 17.30 -3.44
CA PHE A 110 3.94 18.31 -3.43
C PHE A 110 4.52 18.35 -4.84
N GLU A 111 4.07 19.31 -5.64
CA GLU A 111 4.76 19.66 -6.90
C GLU A 111 5.94 20.59 -6.58
N ASP A 112 7.04 20.42 -7.32
CA ASP A 112 8.27 21.22 -7.22
C ASP A 112 8.07 22.69 -7.63
#